data_AF-A0A497LBL5-F1
#
_entry.id   AF-A0A497LBL5-F1
#
_cell.length_a   1.000
_cell.length_b   1.000
_cell.length_c   1.000
_cell.angle_alpha   90.00
_cell.angle_beta   90.00
_cell.angle_gamma   90.00
#
_symmetry.space_group_name_H-M   'P 1'
#
loop_
_entity.id
_entity.type
_entity.pdbx_description
1 polymer ?
#
loop_
_entity_poly.entity_id
_entity_poly.type
_entity_poly.pdbx_seq_one_letter_code
_entity_poly.pdbx_strand_id
1 'polypeptide(L)'
;FFPSFNLLKMIAEKRSNKVIVDKKTEWLFICGRDVFKRGIIKVVGSGRKGDYTLVLNTHRECLGFGRILHDLNKMEDKDAVAVKNVLDIGDFLRREKGQP
;
A
#
# COMPACT_ATOMS: atom_id res chain seq x y z
N PHE A 1 19.18 1.48 3.58
CA PHE A 1 18.54 0.66 4.63
C PHE A 1 17.17 0.24 4.13
N PHE A 2 16.93 -1.07 3.97
CA PHE A 2 15.62 -1.61 3.55
C PHE A 2 15.06 -2.39 4.75
N PRO A 3 13.90 -2.02 5.30
CA PRO A 3 13.36 -2.68 6.49
C PRO A 3 13.02 -4.14 6.17
N SER A 4 13.33 -5.05 7.10
CA SER A 4 12.99 -6.46 6.96
C SER A 4 11.47 -6.68 7.06
N PHE A 5 10.98 -7.79 6.52
CA PHE A 5 9.57 -8.19 6.62
C PHE A 5 9.04 -8.23 8.07
N ASN A 6 9.91 -8.59 9.01
CA ASN A 6 9.59 -8.59 10.43
C ASN A 6 9.34 -7.17 10.97
N LEU A 7 10.07 -6.16 10.50
CA LEU A 7 9.83 -4.77 10.89
C LEU A 7 8.51 -4.24 10.31
N LEU A 8 8.17 -4.62 9.07
CA LEU A 8 6.87 -4.28 8.47
C LEU A 8 5.70 -4.95 9.21
N LYS A 9 5.87 -6.22 9.62
CA LYS A 9 4.90 -6.96 10.45
C LYS A 9 4.75 -6.34 11.84
N MET A 10 5.84 -5.90 12.47
CA MET A 10 5.80 -5.19 13.76
C MET A 10 5.13 -3.81 13.67
N ILE A 11 5.27 -3.09 12.54
CA ILE A 11 4.54 -1.84 12.29
C ILE A 11 3.04 -2.14 12.12
N ALA A 12 2.68 -3.22 11.42
CA ALA A 12 1.29 -3.62 11.18
C ALA A 12 0.47 -3.89 12.45
N GLU A 13 1.14 -4.31 13.53
CA GLU A 13 0.56 -4.68 14.81
C GLU A 13 0.35 -3.47 15.75
N LYS A 14 1.04 -2.34 15.53
CA LYS A 14 0.92 -1.12 16.35
C LYS A 14 0.16 -0.02 15.63
N ARG A 15 -1.19 -0.03 15.67
CA ARG A 15 -2.08 1.06 15.22
C ARG A 15 -1.69 1.73 13.88
N SER A 16 -1.11 0.98 12.96
CA SER A 16 -0.61 1.51 11.68
C SER A 16 -1.77 1.85 10.74
N ASN A 17 -1.55 2.83 9.87
CA ASN A 17 -2.48 3.07 8.77
C ASN A 17 -2.61 1.81 7.91
N LYS A 18 -3.84 1.53 7.48
CA LYS A 18 -4.15 0.45 6.54
C LYS A 18 -5.08 1.01 5.48
N VAL A 19 -4.80 0.68 4.23
CA VAL A 19 -5.72 0.92 3.12
C VAL A 19 -6.17 -0.43 2.59
N ILE A 20 -7.47 -0.61 2.45
CA ILE A 20 -8.08 -1.78 1.83
C ILE A 20 -8.44 -1.37 0.41
N VAL A 21 -7.95 -2.12 -0.58
CA VAL A 21 -8.13 -1.81 -2.00
C VAL A 21 -9.03 -2.81 -2.71
N ASP A 22 -9.60 -2.40 -3.84
CA ASP A 22 -10.38 -3.28 -4.70
C ASP A 22 -9.51 -4.31 -5.44
N LYS A 23 -10.17 -5.33 -6.02
CA LYS A 23 -9.51 -6.45 -6.70
C LYS A 23 -8.63 -6.00 -7.88
N LYS A 24 -9.01 -4.94 -8.59
CA LYS A 24 -8.24 -4.43 -9.73
C LYS A 24 -6.94 -3.78 -9.23
N THR A 25 -7.06 -2.98 -8.19
CA THR A 25 -5.95 -2.25 -7.56
C THR A 25 -5.02 -3.20 -6.83
N GLU A 26 -5.54 -4.25 -6.20
CA GLU A 26 -4.76 -5.37 -5.65
C GLU A 26 -3.80 -5.93 -6.69
N TRP A 27 -4.32 -6.34 -7.86
CA TRP A 27 -3.48 -6.90 -8.92
C TRP A 27 -2.43 -5.89 -9.41
N LEU A 28 -2.83 -4.65 -9.68
CA LEU A 28 -1.93 -3.60 -10.16
C LEU A 28 -0.82 -3.30 -9.14
N PHE A 29 -1.15 -3.28 -7.84
CA PHE A 29 -0.20 -3.03 -6.77
C PHE A 29 0.84 -4.15 -6.68
N ILE A 30 0.43 -5.42 -6.77
CA ILE A 30 1.34 -6.57 -6.84
C ILE A 30 2.24 -6.50 -8.08
N CYS A 31 1.78 -5.89 -9.18
CA CYS A 31 2.60 -5.61 -10.35
C CYS A 31 3.53 -4.39 -10.18
N GLY A 32 3.66 -3.81 -9.00
CA GLY A 32 4.54 -2.67 -8.71
C GLY A 32 3.92 -1.29 -8.94
N ARG A 33 2.61 -1.19 -9.21
CA ARG A 33 1.94 0.10 -9.42
C ARG A 33 1.58 0.78 -8.11
N ASP A 34 1.50 2.11 -8.16
CA ASP A 34 0.96 2.93 -7.08
C ASP A 34 -0.57 2.76 -6.94
N VAL A 35 -1.09 3.09 -5.76
CA VAL A 35 -2.52 3.05 -5.46
C VAL A 35 -3.16 4.40 -5.75
N PHE A 36 -4.13 4.41 -6.66
CA PHE A 36 -4.98 5.54 -6.95
C PHE A 36 -6.13 5.64 -5.93
N LYS A 37 -6.60 6.86 -5.63
CA LYS A 37 -7.68 7.07 -4.66
C LYS A 37 -8.94 6.27 -4.99
N ARG A 38 -9.31 6.17 -6.27
CA ARG A 38 -10.47 5.37 -6.74
C ARG A 38 -10.44 3.91 -6.32
N GLY A 39 -9.25 3.35 -6.14
CA GLY A 39 -9.05 1.94 -5.80
C GLY A 39 -9.11 1.65 -4.31
N ILE A 40 -9.17 2.68 -3.46
CA ILE A 40 -9.24 2.53 -2.00
C ILE A 40 -10.69 2.41 -1.57
N ILE A 41 -11.05 1.25 -1.03
CA ILE A 41 -12.38 0.96 -0.48
C ILE A 41 -12.51 1.47 0.95
N LYS A 42 -11.46 1.32 1.75
CA LYS A 42 -11.49 1.69 3.18
C LYS A 42 -10.13 2.14 3.66
N VAL A 43 -10.14 3.17 4.51
CA VAL A 43 -8.97 3.66 5.23
C VAL A 43 -9.17 3.35 6.72
N VAL A 44 -8.13 2.84 7.37
CA VAL A 44 -8.07 2.61 8.81
C VAL A 44 -6.85 3.34 9.35
N GLY A 45 -7.02 4.12 10.44
CA GLY A 45 -5.97 4.94 11.01
C GLY A 45 -6.11 6.43 10.66
N SER A 46 -5.00 7.18 10.78
CA SER A 46 -4.94 8.61 10.53
C SER A 46 -5.12 8.98 9.06
N GLY A 47 -4.59 8.16 8.14
CA GLY A 47 -4.58 8.44 6.70
C GLY A 47 -3.81 9.70 6.30
N ARG A 48 -2.90 10.20 7.15
CA ARG A 48 -2.23 11.49 6.94
C ARG A 48 -1.15 11.40 5.86
N LYS A 49 -0.98 12.50 5.12
CA LYS A 49 0.13 12.68 4.18
C LYS A 49 1.47 12.43 4.86
N GLY A 50 2.35 11.71 4.17
CA GLY A 50 3.72 11.43 4.61
C GLY A 50 3.84 10.18 5.46
N ASP A 51 2.76 9.76 6.14
CA ASP A 51 2.71 8.51 6.89
C ASP A 51 2.83 7.30 5.95
N TYR A 52 3.21 6.18 6.53
CA TYR A 52 3.19 4.91 5.84
C TYR A 52 1.92 4.12 6.15
N THR A 53 1.54 3.25 5.23
CA THR A 53 0.37 2.39 5.34
C THR A 53 0.65 0.98 4.83
N LEU A 54 0.00 -0.01 5.44
CA LEU A 54 -0.17 -1.32 4.81
C LEU A 54 -1.18 -1.21 3.68
N VAL A 55 -0.94 -1.93 2.60
CA VAL A 55 -1.91 -2.13 1.51
C VAL A 55 -2.47 -3.54 1.66
N LEU A 56 -3.78 -3.64 1.86
CA LEU A 56 -4.49 -4.89 2.06
C LEU A 56 -5.53 -5.10 0.95
N ASN A 57 -5.80 -6.36 0.61
CA ASN A 57 -6.96 -6.69 -0.23
C ASN A 57 -8.26 -6.73 0.61
N THR A 58 -9.38 -7.04 -0.05
CA THR A 58 -10.70 -7.18 0.59
C THR A 58 -10.78 -8.32 1.61
N HIS A 59 -9.88 -9.30 1.53
CA HIS A 59 -9.76 -10.40 2.49
C HIS A 59 -8.87 -10.06 3.70
N ARG A 60 -8.32 -8.84 3.75
CA ARG A 60 -7.38 -8.33 4.77
C ARG A 60 -5.99 -9.00 4.72
N GLU A 61 -5.65 -9.59 3.60
CA GLU A 61 -4.30 -10.12 3.35
C GLU A 61 -3.35 -8.96 3.03
N CYS A 62 -2.11 -9.03 3.52
CA CYS A 62 -1.13 -7.97 3.32
C CYS A 62 -0.43 -8.12 1.97
N LEU A 63 -0.65 -7.15 1.08
CA LEU A 63 -0.04 -7.10 -0.24
C LEU A 63 1.32 -6.40 -0.23
N GLY A 64 1.55 -5.52 0.76
CA GLY A 64 2.78 -4.77 0.88
C GLY A 64 2.62 -3.46 1.64
N PHE A 65 3.50 -2.51 1.35
CA PHE A 65 3.68 -1.27 2.07
C PHE A 65 3.78 -0.08 1.11
N GLY A 66 3.21 1.04 1.52
CA GLY A 66 3.24 2.26 0.73
C GLY A 66 3.30 3.52 1.57
N ARG A 67 3.67 4.63 0.92
CA ARG A 67 3.72 5.96 1.54
C ARG A 67 2.53 6.79 1.06
N ILE A 68 1.79 7.38 2.00
CA ILE A 68 0.63 8.22 1.71
C ILE A 68 1.11 9.56 1.13
N LEU A 69 0.62 9.93 -0.06
CA LEU A 69 1.03 11.18 -0.74
C LEU A 69 0.14 12.38 -0.41
N HIS A 70 -1.11 12.13 -0.03
CA HIS A 70 -2.12 13.12 0.30
C HIS A 70 -2.97 12.66 1.49
N ASP A 71 -3.57 13.59 2.24
CA ASP A 71 -4.49 13.24 3.32
C ASP A 71 -5.70 12.46 2.75
N LEU A 72 -5.75 11.16 3.03
CA LEU A 72 -6.66 10.23 2.35
C LEU A 72 -8.14 10.54 2.63
N ASN A 73 -8.43 11.20 3.75
CA ASN A 73 -9.78 11.58 4.14
C ASN A 73 -10.25 12.88 3.46
N LYS A 74 -9.33 13.64 2.85
CA LYS A 74 -9.59 14.92 2.19
C LYS A 74 -9.40 14.89 0.67
N MET A 75 -9.01 13.75 0.11
CA MET A 75 -8.84 13.61 -1.33
C MET A 75 -10.19 13.57 -2.05
N GLU A 76 -10.45 14.57 -2.88
CA GLU A 76 -11.60 14.62 -3.79
C GLU A 76 -11.29 13.99 -5.16
N ASP A 77 -10.07 14.22 -5.67
CA ASP A 77 -9.63 13.64 -6.95
C ASP A 77 -9.39 12.14 -6.81
N LYS A 78 -10.31 11.36 -7.42
CA LYS A 78 -10.26 9.89 -7.45
C LYS A 78 -9.13 9.36 -8.34
N ASP A 79 -8.63 10.19 -9.24
CA ASP A 79 -7.68 9.84 -10.29
C ASP A 79 -6.24 10.23 -9.91
N ALA A 80 -6.07 10.87 -8.76
CA ALA A 80 -4.78 11.12 -8.15
C ALA A 80 -4.21 9.87 -7.46
N VAL A 81 -2.88 9.76 -7.47
CA VAL A 81 -2.14 8.75 -6.73
C VAL A 81 -2.23 9.05 -5.24
N ALA A 82 -2.85 8.15 -4.48
CA ALA A 82 -3.07 8.30 -3.06
C ALA A 82 -1.91 7.72 -2.23
N VAL A 83 -1.39 6.56 -2.65
CA VAL A 83 -0.32 5.85 -1.95
C VAL A 83 0.74 5.42 -2.97
N LYS A 84 1.98 5.85 -2.75
CA LYS A 84 3.14 5.39 -3.51
C LYS A 84 3.57 4.00 -3.05
N ASN A 85 3.76 3.07 -3.98
CA ASN A 85 4.28 1.74 -3.71
C ASN A 85 5.74 1.84 -3.23
N VAL A 86 6.04 1.21 -2.09
CA VAL A 86 7.38 1.11 -1.52
C VAL A 86 7.88 -0.33 -1.58
N LEU A 87 7.00 -1.29 -1.31
CA LEU A 87 7.25 -2.72 -1.44
C LEU A 87 5.92 -3.45 -1.65
N ASP A 88 5.91 -4.40 -2.57
CA ASP A 88 4.81 -5.34 -2.78
C ASP A 88 5.32 -6.78 -2.80
N ILE A 89 4.42 -7.74 -2.58
CA ILE A 89 4.74 -9.17 -2.60
C ILE A 89 5.23 -9.66 -3.98
N GLY A 90 4.86 -8.99 -5.08
CA GLY A 90 5.32 -9.35 -6.42
C GLY A 90 6.79 -9.02 -6.65
N ASP A 91 7.37 -8.17 -5.81
CA ASP A 91 8.78 -7.77 -5.86
C ASP A 91 9.73 -8.95 -5.70
N PHE A 92 9.39 -9.92 -4.86
CA PHE A 92 10.17 -11.15 -4.72
C PHE A 92 10.32 -11.90 -6.03
N LEU A 93 9.21 -12.06 -6.79
CA LEU A 93 9.24 -12.78 -8.06
C LEU A 93 10.05 -12.04 -9.14
N ARG A 94 10.10 -10.70 -9.07
CA ARG A 94 10.88 -9.88 -10.02
C ARG A 94 12.37 -9.96 -9.74
N ARG A 95 12.76 -9.89 -8.45
CA ARG A 95 14.16 -10.00 -8.01
C ARG A 95 14.79 -11.33 -8.42
N GLU A 96 14.07 -12.44 -8.29
CA GLU A 96 14.57 -13.77 -8.72
C GLU A 96 14.79 -13.86 -10.24
N LYS A 97 14.11 -13.04 -11.03
CA LYS A 97 14.24 -13.00 -12.50
C LYS A 97 15.31 -12.03 -13.00
N GLY A 98 16.01 -11.32 -12.10
CA GLY A 98 17.01 -10.33 -12.47
C GLY A 98 16.45 -9.10 -13.21
N GLN A 99 15.14 -8.88 -13.13
CA GLN A 99 14.51 -7.68 -13.69
C GLN A 99 14.35 -6.63 -12.57
N PRO A 100 14.77 -5.37 -12.79
CA PRO A 100 14.61 -4.29 -11.82
C PRO A 100 13.14 -3.94 -11.56
#